data_AF-A0A1E4U159-F1
#
_entry.id   AF-A0A1E4U159-F1
#
_cell.length_a   1.000
_cell.length_b   1.000
_cell.length_c   1.000
_cell.angle_alpha   90.00
_cell.angle_beta   90.00
_cell.angle_gamma   90.00
#
_symmetry.space_group_name_H-M   'P 1'
#
loop_
_entity.id
_entity.type
_entity.pdbx_description
1 polymer ?
#
loop_
_entity_poly.entity_id
_entity_poly.type
_entity_poly.pdbx_seq_one_letter_code
_entity_poly.pdbx_strand_id
1 'polypeptide(L)'
;MFGLGDKSSASQQQNGIDDDGGLKDVIDIFQDAAKDDEAEKIRLLKRDRKSKQIEDSSLDKFPKEMSCLTAMDELLQCFSAGGQLRNYYRYGDFSLCERHYDKLKFCMKVNLLPSESEKEYKIANYYKERLIKDSKKGSSEDIWDARE
;
A
#
# COMPACT_ATOMS: atom_id res chain seq x y z
N MET A 1 70.26 35.62 31.51
CA MET A 1 68.87 35.95 31.11
C MET A 1 68.74 35.60 29.63
N PHE A 2 68.12 34.45 29.37
CA PHE A 2 67.43 33.97 28.14
C PHE A 2 68.07 34.11 26.75
N GLY A 3 68.82 33.06 26.36
CA GLY A 3 68.49 32.10 25.29
C GLY A 3 67.92 32.57 23.95
N LEU A 4 68.71 32.37 22.89
CA LEU A 4 68.35 32.37 21.47
C LEU A 4 67.33 31.26 21.15
N GLY A 5 66.22 31.61 20.51
CA GLY A 5 65.22 30.66 20.01
C GLY A 5 65.32 30.55 18.49
N ASP A 6 65.63 29.35 18.01
CA ASP A 6 65.73 29.02 16.59
C ASP A 6 64.85 27.79 16.29
N LYS A 7 64.14 27.87 15.16
CA LYS A 7 63.56 26.78 14.33
C LYS A 7 62.30 26.03 14.79
N SER A 8 61.22 26.30 14.05
CA SER A 8 60.50 25.36 13.17
C SER A 8 60.47 23.88 13.57
N SER A 9 59.28 23.34 13.84
CA SER A 9 58.74 22.17 13.13
C SER A 9 57.29 21.90 13.50
N ALA A 10 56.49 21.65 12.47
CA ALA A 10 55.08 21.30 12.54
C ALA A 10 54.88 19.96 13.26
N SER A 11 54.00 19.95 14.27
CA SER A 11 53.47 18.72 14.85
C SER A 11 52.40 18.15 13.92
N GLN A 12 52.74 17.06 13.24
CA GLN A 12 51.84 16.22 12.47
C GLN A 12 50.76 15.62 13.39
N GLN A 13 49.49 15.88 13.09
CA GLN A 13 48.37 15.08 13.60
C GLN A 13 48.40 13.73 12.87
N GLN A 14 48.75 12.66 13.59
CA GLN A 14 48.52 11.29 13.13
C GLN A 14 47.08 10.92 13.47
N ASN A 15 46.19 11.00 12.46
CA ASN A 15 44.91 10.31 12.51
C ASN A 15 45.14 8.91 11.92
N GLY A 16 45.07 7.88 12.76
CA GLY A 16 44.96 6.50 12.31
C GLY A 16 43.67 6.33 11.54
N ILE A 17 43.76 5.79 10.32
CA ILE A 17 42.63 5.43 9.49
C ILE A 17 42.35 3.95 9.78
N ASP A 18 41.33 3.69 10.58
CA ASP A 18 40.78 2.34 10.78
C ASP A 18 39.74 2.09 9.67
N ASP A 19 40.19 1.63 8.50
CA ASP A 19 39.40 1.41 7.26
C ASP A 19 38.48 0.16 7.32
N ASP A 20 38.31 -0.46 8.48
CA ASP A 20 37.52 -1.69 8.68
C ASP A 20 36.12 -1.46 9.26
N GLY A 21 35.77 -0.23 9.66
CA GLY A 21 34.42 0.15 10.08
C GLY A 21 33.47 0.36 8.89
N GLY A 22 33.89 1.13 7.88
CA GLY A 22 33.05 1.47 6.74
C GLY A 22 32.69 0.29 5.83
N LEU A 23 33.55 -0.73 5.75
CA LEU A 23 33.27 -1.96 4.99
C LEU A 23 32.23 -2.86 5.68
N LYS A 24 32.19 -2.85 7.02
CA LYS A 24 31.17 -3.59 7.79
C LYS A 24 29.79 -2.97 7.59
N ASP A 25 29.69 -1.64 7.62
CA ASP A 25 28.45 -0.91 7.40
C ASP A 25 27.84 -1.21 6.01
N VAL A 26 28.65 -1.26 4.95
CA VAL A 26 28.14 -1.65 3.62
C VAL A 26 27.71 -3.11 3.58
N ILE A 27 28.45 -4.03 4.22
CA ILE A 27 28.06 -5.45 4.29
C ILE A 27 26.73 -5.61 5.02
N ASP A 28 26.52 -4.89 6.12
CA ASP A 28 25.28 -4.93 6.90
C ASP A 28 24.09 -4.37 6.09
N ILE A 29 24.30 -3.27 5.35
CA ILE A 29 23.28 -2.73 4.43
C ILE A 29 22.88 -3.77 3.37
N PHE A 30 23.84 -4.48 2.76
CA PHE A 30 23.53 -5.51 1.76
C PHE A 30 22.81 -6.71 2.39
N GLN A 31 23.17 -7.09 3.62
CA GLN A 31 22.50 -8.18 4.33
C GLN A 31 21.06 -7.81 4.72
N ASP A 32 20.82 -6.56 5.13
CA ASP A 32 19.47 -6.08 5.44
C ASP A 32 18.59 -5.97 4.20
N ALA A 33 19.15 -5.48 3.07
CA ALA A 33 18.46 -5.51 1.79
C ALA A 33 18.05 -6.94 1.38
N ALA A 34 18.91 -7.93 1.60
CA ALA A 34 18.59 -9.33 1.29
C ALA A 34 17.48 -9.91 2.18
N LYS A 35 17.38 -9.47 3.45
CA LYS A 35 16.27 -9.85 4.35
C LYS A 35 14.95 -9.20 3.93
N ASP A 36 14.99 -7.95 3.49
CA ASP A 36 13.81 -7.21 3.04
C ASP A 36 13.19 -7.84 1.79
N ASP A 37 14.01 -8.30 0.84
CA ASP A 37 13.56 -9.02 -0.35
C ASP A 37 12.81 -10.32 0.00
N GLU A 38 13.31 -11.09 0.98
CA GLU A 38 12.66 -12.32 1.43
C GLU A 38 11.35 -12.03 2.18
N ALA A 39 11.34 -10.97 3.00
CA ALA A 39 10.13 -10.50 3.68
C ALA A 39 9.05 -10.03 2.68
N GLU A 40 9.44 -9.38 1.59
CA GLU A 40 8.50 -9.00 0.51
C GLU A 40 7.88 -10.22 -0.16
N LYS A 41 8.68 -11.24 -0.50
CA LYS A 41 8.15 -12.51 -1.06
C LYS A 41 7.15 -13.17 -0.12
N ILE A 42 7.46 -13.21 1.18
CA ILE A 42 6.54 -13.75 2.20
C ILE A 42 5.22 -12.96 2.20
N ARG A 43 5.27 -11.63 2.11
CA ARG A 43 4.06 -10.77 2.05
C ARG A 43 3.25 -11.02 0.78
N LEU A 44 3.90 -11.16 -0.39
CA LEU A 44 3.22 -11.50 -1.64
C LEU A 44 2.52 -12.86 -1.55
N LEU A 45 3.19 -13.89 -1.02
CA LEU A 45 2.61 -15.21 -0.80
C LEU A 45 1.43 -15.18 0.18
N LYS A 46 1.52 -14.36 1.25
CA LYS A 46 0.41 -14.13 2.19
C LYS A 46 -0.79 -13.49 1.47
N ARG A 47 -0.58 -12.49 0.61
CA ARG A 47 -1.64 -11.85 -0.20
C ARG A 47 -2.29 -12.83 -1.16
N ASP A 48 -1.50 -13.67 -1.84
CA ASP A 48 -2.02 -14.68 -2.75
C ASP A 48 -2.88 -15.70 -2.03
N ARG A 49 -2.42 -16.19 -0.87
CA ARG A 49 -3.20 -17.10 -0.01
C ARG A 49 -4.51 -16.45 0.44
N LYS A 50 -4.47 -15.19 0.90
CA LYS A 50 -5.66 -14.44 1.33
C LYS A 50 -6.64 -14.26 0.17
N SER A 51 -6.15 -13.93 -1.02
CA SER A 51 -7.00 -13.77 -2.21
C SER A 51 -7.67 -15.09 -2.62
N LYS A 52 -6.95 -16.23 -2.59
CA LYS A 52 -7.53 -17.56 -2.81
C LYS A 52 -8.59 -17.91 -1.76
N GLN A 53 -8.34 -17.58 -0.50
CA GLN A 53 -9.31 -17.81 0.57
C GLN A 53 -10.62 -17.00 0.36
N ILE A 54 -10.52 -15.77 -0.16
CA ILE A 54 -11.70 -14.96 -0.52
C ILE A 54 -12.39 -15.56 -1.75
N GLU A 55 -11.63 -16.06 -2.72
CA GLU A 55 -12.18 -16.74 -3.90
C GLU A 55 -12.96 -18.01 -3.53
N ASP A 56 -12.48 -18.80 -2.56
CA ASP A 56 -13.18 -20.00 -2.07
C ASP A 56 -14.37 -19.66 -1.15
N SER A 57 -14.53 -18.41 -0.73
CA SER A 57 -15.61 -18.01 0.16
C SER A 57 -16.98 -18.00 -0.54
N SER A 58 -18.01 -18.43 0.21
CA SER A 58 -19.40 -18.50 -0.25
C SER A 58 -19.99 -17.10 -0.49
N LEU A 59 -20.85 -16.99 -1.51
CA LEU A 59 -21.45 -15.72 -1.91
C LEU A 59 -22.42 -15.12 -0.87
N ASP A 60 -22.93 -15.92 0.05
CA ASP A 60 -23.86 -15.47 1.08
C ASP A 60 -23.24 -14.51 2.11
N LYS A 61 -21.90 -14.44 2.18
CA LYS A 61 -21.19 -13.48 3.03
C LYS A 61 -21.18 -12.06 2.46
N PHE A 62 -21.53 -11.90 1.19
CA PHE A 62 -21.47 -10.62 0.49
C PHE A 62 -22.85 -9.97 0.41
N PRO A 63 -22.93 -8.63 0.44
CA PRO A 63 -24.20 -7.95 0.33
C PRO A 63 -24.83 -8.21 -1.05
N LYS A 64 -26.14 -8.46 -1.04
CA LYS A 64 -26.94 -8.76 -2.25
C LYS A 64 -27.65 -7.54 -2.81
N GLU A 65 -27.70 -6.44 -2.06
CA GLU A 65 -28.37 -5.20 -2.44
C GLU A 65 -27.38 -4.05 -2.66
N MET A 66 -27.75 -3.12 -3.54
CA MET A 66 -27.01 -1.88 -3.76
C MET A 66 -27.94 -0.74 -4.20
N SER A 67 -27.66 0.49 -3.75
CA SER A 67 -28.38 1.70 -4.16
C SER A 67 -27.57 2.52 -5.16
N CYS A 68 -28.16 2.83 -6.32
CA CYS A 68 -27.49 3.65 -7.33
C CYS A 68 -27.43 5.13 -6.94
N LEU A 69 -28.40 5.63 -6.17
CA LEU A 69 -28.34 6.99 -5.65
C LEU A 69 -27.16 7.15 -4.71
N THR A 70 -26.92 6.17 -3.84
CA THR A 70 -25.75 6.16 -2.96
C THR A 70 -24.45 6.07 -3.76
N ALA A 71 -24.39 5.21 -4.78
CA ALA A 71 -23.20 5.11 -5.63
C ALA A 71 -22.90 6.42 -6.39
N MET A 72 -23.94 7.16 -6.79
CA MET A 72 -23.80 8.46 -7.44
C MET A 72 -23.30 9.52 -6.45
N ASP A 73 -23.88 9.58 -5.25
CA ASP A 73 -23.45 10.54 -4.21
C ASP A 73 -21.97 10.34 -3.84
N GLU A 74 -21.53 9.09 -3.69
CA GLU A 74 -20.11 8.78 -3.47
C GLU A 74 -19.19 9.29 -4.59
N LEU A 75 -19.65 9.21 -5.85
CA LEU A 75 -18.89 9.71 -6.99
C LEU A 75 -18.81 11.24 -6.98
N LEU A 76 -19.92 11.92 -6.73
CA LEU A 76 -19.98 13.37 -6.63
C LEU A 76 -19.13 13.88 -5.46
N GLN A 77 -19.17 13.17 -4.33
CA GLN A 77 -18.34 13.48 -3.18
C GLN A 77 -16.84 13.34 -3.49
N CYS A 78 -16.47 12.33 -4.28
CA CYS A 78 -15.09 12.18 -4.74
C CYS A 78 -14.65 13.34 -5.65
N PHE A 79 -15.50 13.78 -6.58
CA PHE A 79 -15.21 14.92 -7.46
C PHE A 79 -15.34 16.29 -6.80
N SER A 80 -15.99 16.38 -5.64
CA SER A 80 -16.11 17.62 -4.90
C SER A 80 -14.73 18.21 -4.58
N ALA A 81 -14.65 19.53 -4.54
CA ALA A 81 -13.40 20.24 -4.22
C ALA A 81 -12.83 19.80 -2.85
N GLY A 82 -13.69 19.54 -1.87
CA GLY A 82 -13.27 19.06 -0.55
C GLY A 82 -12.68 17.65 -0.58
N GLY A 83 -13.29 16.74 -1.35
CA GLY A 83 -12.78 15.38 -1.54
C GLY A 83 -11.43 15.35 -2.26
N GLN A 84 -11.32 16.13 -3.34
CA GLN A 84 -10.10 16.23 -4.14
C GLN A 84 -8.95 16.89 -3.37
N LEU A 85 -9.21 17.94 -2.58
CA LEU A 85 -8.18 18.59 -1.77
C LEU A 85 -7.58 17.64 -0.72
N ARG A 86 -8.40 16.80 -0.09
CA ARG A 86 -7.92 15.79 0.86
C ARG A 86 -7.03 14.74 0.18
N ASN A 87 -7.40 14.31 -1.02
CA ASN A 87 -6.61 13.36 -1.79
C ASN A 87 -5.26 13.96 -2.19
N TYR A 88 -5.27 15.20 -2.67
CA TYR A 88 -4.07 15.95 -3.02
C TYR A 88 -3.15 16.14 -1.80
N TYR A 89 -3.69 16.50 -0.63
CA TYR A 89 -2.88 16.62 0.58
C TYR A 89 -2.20 15.31 0.99
N ARG A 90 -2.87 14.16 0.84
CA ARG A 90 -2.34 12.86 1.29
C ARG A 90 -1.40 12.20 0.28
N TYR A 91 -1.70 12.31 -1.01
CA TYR A 91 -1.01 11.56 -2.06
C TYR A 91 -0.30 12.45 -3.09
N GLY A 92 -0.50 13.77 -3.04
CA GLY A 92 0.13 14.73 -3.96
C GLY A 92 -0.53 14.81 -5.34
N ASP A 93 -1.67 14.15 -5.55
CA ASP A 93 -2.36 14.12 -6.85
C ASP A 93 -3.88 14.13 -6.71
N PHE A 94 -4.57 14.56 -7.76
CA PHE A 94 -6.01 14.49 -7.88
C PHE A 94 -6.46 13.06 -8.18
N SER A 95 -7.55 12.62 -7.56
CA SER A 95 -8.09 11.29 -7.81
C SER A 95 -8.98 11.31 -9.05
N LEU A 96 -8.78 10.35 -9.95
CA LEU A 96 -9.67 10.13 -11.09
C LEU A 96 -11.02 9.48 -10.71
N CYS A 97 -11.23 9.15 -9.42
CA CYS A 97 -12.49 8.60 -8.91
C CYS A 97 -13.00 7.32 -9.60
N GLU A 98 -12.13 6.59 -10.32
CA GLU A 98 -12.47 5.40 -11.12
C GLU A 98 -13.25 4.37 -10.31
N ARG A 99 -12.85 4.15 -9.05
CA ARG A 99 -13.48 3.16 -8.15
C ARG A 99 -14.95 3.48 -7.83
N HIS A 100 -15.31 4.76 -7.76
CA HIS A 100 -16.69 5.19 -7.53
C HIS A 100 -17.47 5.21 -8.85
N TYR A 101 -16.81 5.60 -9.94
CA TYR A 101 -17.40 5.59 -11.27
C TYR A 101 -17.78 4.17 -11.71
N ASP A 102 -16.89 3.19 -11.53
CA ASP A 102 -17.16 1.78 -11.82
C ASP A 102 -18.32 1.23 -11.00
N LYS A 103 -18.44 1.64 -9.73
CA LYS A 103 -19.57 1.26 -8.87
C LYS A 103 -20.89 1.79 -9.41
N LEU A 104 -20.92 3.07 -9.81
CA LEU A 104 -22.11 3.69 -10.40
C LEU A 104 -22.48 3.03 -11.73
N LYS A 105 -21.50 2.83 -12.62
CA LYS A 105 -21.67 2.16 -13.91
C LYS A 105 -22.20 0.74 -13.74
N PHE A 106 -21.66 -0.01 -12.79
CA PHE A 106 -22.13 -1.35 -12.45
C PHE A 106 -23.57 -1.32 -11.94
N CYS A 107 -23.90 -0.41 -11.02
CA CYS A 107 -25.24 -0.27 -10.48
C CYS A 107 -26.29 -0.03 -11.57
N MET A 108 -26.02 0.92 -12.48
CA MET A 108 -26.91 1.20 -13.60
C MET A 108 -27.11 -0.05 -14.47
N LYS A 109 -26.04 -0.79 -14.79
CA LYS A 109 -26.12 -2.02 -15.59
C LYS A 109 -26.94 -3.13 -14.91
N VAL A 110 -26.77 -3.32 -13.59
CA VAL A 110 -27.50 -4.35 -12.84
C VAL A 110 -28.98 -4.02 -12.73
N ASN A 111 -29.33 -2.75 -12.54
CA ASN A 111 -30.73 -2.34 -12.42
C ASN A 111 -31.56 -2.65 -13.66
N LEU A 112 -30.94 -2.65 -14.85
CA LEU A 112 -31.60 -2.98 -16.12
C LEU A 112 -31.94 -4.47 -16.26
N LEU A 113 -31.44 -5.35 -15.39
CA LEU A 113 -31.74 -6.78 -15.46
C LEU A 113 -33.19 -7.04 -15.04
N PRO A 114 -33.88 -8.02 -15.65
CA PRO A 114 -35.28 -8.30 -15.33
C PRO A 114 -35.44 -9.15 -14.06
N SER A 115 -34.52 -10.08 -13.79
CA SER A 115 -34.62 -11.03 -12.68
C SER A 115 -33.87 -10.56 -11.44
N GLU A 116 -34.57 -10.53 -10.30
CA GLU A 116 -34.01 -10.14 -9.01
C GLU A 116 -32.90 -11.08 -8.53
N SER A 117 -33.07 -12.39 -8.70
CA SER A 117 -32.06 -13.39 -8.34
C SER A 117 -30.72 -13.19 -9.08
N GLU A 118 -30.77 -12.84 -10.37
CA GLU A 118 -29.54 -12.52 -11.12
C GLU A 118 -28.92 -11.20 -10.67
N LYS A 119 -29.72 -10.22 -10.23
CA LYS A 119 -29.20 -8.96 -9.67
C LYS A 119 -28.42 -9.25 -8.41
N GLU A 120 -29.02 -9.94 -7.45
CA GLU A 120 -28.39 -10.31 -6.19
C GLU A 120 -27.08 -11.07 -6.41
N TYR A 121 -27.10 -12.06 -7.31
CA TYR A 121 -25.92 -12.83 -7.67
C TYR A 121 -24.79 -11.96 -8.25
N LYS A 122 -25.13 -11.06 -9.18
CA LYS A 122 -24.13 -10.14 -9.78
C LYS A 122 -23.60 -9.15 -8.76
N ILE A 123 -24.45 -8.62 -7.87
CA ILE A 123 -24.04 -7.68 -6.82
C ILE A 123 -23.06 -8.36 -5.86
N ALA A 124 -23.40 -9.56 -5.39
CA ALA A 124 -22.53 -10.33 -4.51
C ALA A 124 -21.17 -10.61 -5.18
N ASN A 125 -21.17 -11.01 -6.46
CA ASN A 125 -19.94 -11.23 -7.22
C ASN A 125 -19.11 -9.96 -7.39
N TYR A 126 -19.73 -8.81 -7.67
CA TYR A 126 -19.01 -7.54 -7.78
C TYR A 126 -18.27 -7.17 -6.48
N TYR A 127 -18.91 -7.36 -5.32
CA TYR A 127 -18.25 -7.12 -4.03
C TYR A 127 -17.14 -8.14 -3.74
N LYS A 128 -17.33 -9.40 -4.14
CA LYS A 128 -16.30 -10.44 -4.04
C LYS A 128 -15.07 -10.12 -4.88
N GLU A 129 -15.26 -9.82 -6.17
CA GLU A 129 -14.17 -9.43 -7.08
C GLU A 129 -13.43 -8.19 -6.59
N ARG A 130 -14.17 -7.21 -6.06
CA ARG A 130 -13.59 -6.00 -5.46
C ARG A 130 -12.73 -6.32 -4.25
N LEU A 131 -13.19 -7.19 -3.35
CA LEU A 131 -12.41 -7.64 -2.20
C LEU A 131 -11.14 -8.41 -2.61
N ILE A 132 -11.21 -9.23 -3.66
CA ILE A 132 -10.04 -9.90 -4.22
C ILE A 132 -9.03 -8.88 -4.76
N LYS A 133 -9.49 -7.88 -5.53
CA LYS A 133 -8.62 -6.80 -6.06
C LYS A 133 -7.98 -6.00 -4.94
N ASP A 134 -8.74 -5.64 -3.92
CA ASP A 134 -8.25 -4.87 -2.78
C ASP A 134 -7.24 -5.69 -1.95
N SER A 135 -7.48 -7.00 -1.77
CA SER A 135 -6.56 -7.89 -1.07
C SER A 135 -5.20 -8.03 -1.79
N LYS A 136 -5.19 -7.95 -3.12
CA LYS A 136 -3.95 -8.04 -3.92
C LYS A 136 -3.10 -6.76 -3.84
N LYS A 137 -3.73 -5.59 -3.64
CA LYS A 137 -3.03 -4.30 -3.53
C LYS A 137 -2.12 -4.21 -2.30
N GLY A 138 -2.35 -5.07 -1.31
CA GLY A 138 -1.63 -5.06 -0.03
C GLY A 138 -2.31 -4.15 0.99
N SER A 139 -2.27 -4.60 2.24
CA SER A 139 -2.82 -3.90 3.39
C SER A 139 -1.70 -3.59 4.38
N SER A 140 -1.91 -2.59 5.24
CA SER A 140 -1.04 -2.38 6.39
C SER A 140 -1.01 -3.59 7.32
N GLU A 141 -1.99 -4.47 7.26
CA GLU A 141 -2.01 -5.75 7.98
C GLU A 141 -0.86 -6.68 7.59
N ASP A 142 -0.27 -6.53 6.40
CA ASP A 142 0.74 -7.48 5.89
C ASP A 142 2.10 -7.37 6.60
N ILE A 143 2.36 -6.24 7.27
CA ILE A 143 3.62 -5.99 7.99
C ILE A 143 3.56 -6.38 9.47
N TRP A 144 2.38 -6.70 9.99
CA TRP A 144 2.22 -7.05 11.41
C TRP A 144 2.13 -8.57 11.57
N ASP A 145 2.86 -9.10 12.54
CA ASP A 145 2.67 -10.46 13.01
C ASP A 145 1.54 -10.48 14.06
N ALA A 146 0.81 -11.60 14.11
CA ALA A 146 -0.18 -11.81 15.16
C ALA A 146 0.54 -11.76 16.51
N ARG A 147 0.02 -10.95 17.43
CA ARG A 147 0.50 -10.96 18.81
C ARG A 147 -0.06 -12.22 19.49
N GLU A 148 0.83 -13.03 20.07
CA GLU A 148 0.47 -14.16 20.94
C GLU A 148 -0.23 -13.70 22.22
#